data_AF-A0A2G5B2X0-F1
#
_entry.id   AF-A0A2G5B2X0-F1
#
_cell.length_a   1.000
_cell.length_b   1.000
_cell.length_c   1.000
_cell.angle_alpha   90.00
_cell.angle_beta   90.00
_cell.angle_gamma   90.00
#
_symmetry.space_group_name_H-M   'P 1'
#
loop_
_entity.id
_entity.type
_entity.pdbx_description
1 polymer ?
#
loop_
_entity_poly.entity_id
_entity_poly.type
_entity_poly.pdbx_seq_one_letter_code
_entity_poly.pdbx_strand_id
1 'polypeptide(L)'
;MGEDTAPHASTSSVSRSDEKKADIEMTGNRSRYSTTPPHVSDDELVKLRIGDLLHAFKSSIDEFHGDVRVDKESCACWIEKIMTWRRGLLKGVIEPLIVVAVIEALRGEAKEVVKGQAYETLRAMFIDLHNAFPLVMYQQELLGMFKSGKAFKNVTRGSFARILK
;
A
#
# COMPACT_ATOMS: atom_id res chain seq x y z
N MET A 1 35.67 45.43 -6.11
CA MET A 1 36.10 45.67 -4.71
C MET A 1 34.87 46.17 -3.99
N GLY A 2 34.38 45.62 -2.88
CA GLY A 2 34.76 44.50 -2.04
C GLY A 2 33.50 44.06 -1.28
N GLU A 3 33.64 42.93 -0.62
CA GLU A 3 32.63 42.12 0.08
C GLU A 3 32.18 42.75 1.41
N ASP A 4 31.36 41.98 2.15
CA ASP A 4 31.05 42.07 3.60
C ASP A 4 29.68 42.63 3.98
N THR A 5 28.68 41.76 4.19
CA THR A 5 28.37 40.93 5.39
C THR A 5 27.73 41.70 6.56
N ALA A 6 26.60 41.15 7.02
CA ALA A 6 25.67 41.70 8.01
C ALA A 6 26.25 41.79 9.44
N PRO A 7 25.50 42.39 10.38
CA PRO A 7 25.44 41.80 11.72
C PRO A 7 24.03 41.74 12.35
N HIS A 8 23.74 40.54 12.88
CA HIS A 8 23.26 40.21 14.23
C HIS A 8 22.13 40.98 14.95
N ALA A 9 21.05 40.22 15.20
CA ALA A 9 20.45 39.87 16.51
C ALA A 9 20.36 40.91 17.65
N SER A 10 19.14 41.11 18.19
CA SER A 10 18.73 40.56 19.52
C SER A 10 17.44 41.19 20.09
N THR A 11 16.52 40.30 20.48
CA THR A 11 15.63 40.25 21.67
C THR A 11 15.15 41.54 22.37
N SER A 12 13.86 41.57 22.73
CA SER A 12 13.38 42.26 23.94
C SER A 12 12.51 41.36 24.84
N SER A 13 13.11 40.99 25.99
CA SER A 13 12.59 40.92 27.39
C SER A 13 11.25 40.19 27.66
N VAL A 14 11.23 39.02 28.35
CA VAL A 14 11.36 38.76 29.81
C VAL A 14 10.18 39.35 30.61
N SER A 15 9.29 38.56 31.24
CA SER A 15 9.48 38.12 32.64
C SER A 15 8.56 36.96 33.06
N ARG A 16 9.13 36.10 33.90
CA ARG A 16 8.61 34.88 34.52
C ARG A 16 7.50 35.13 35.54
N SER A 17 6.56 34.20 35.60
CA SER A 17 6.04 33.70 36.88
C SER A 17 5.73 32.21 36.72
N ASP A 18 6.45 31.41 37.50
CA ASP A 18 6.32 29.96 37.62
C ASP A 18 4.93 29.58 38.12
N GLU A 19 4.11 28.98 37.25
CA GLU A 19 3.06 28.05 37.67
C GLU A 19 3.26 26.74 36.93
N LYS A 20 3.68 25.72 37.68
CA LYS A 20 3.68 24.32 37.24
C LYS A 20 2.26 23.92 36.84
N LYS A 21 1.92 24.04 35.56
CA LYS A 21 0.83 23.26 34.98
C LYS A 21 1.43 21.97 34.48
N ALA A 22 1.06 20.88 35.16
CA ALA A 22 1.19 19.54 34.63
C ALA A 22 0.65 19.57 33.20
N ASP A 23 1.50 19.21 32.23
CA ASP A 23 1.04 18.95 30.88
C ASP A 23 0.00 17.83 30.99
N ILE A 24 -1.26 18.20 30.75
CA ILE A 24 -2.34 17.25 30.60
C ILE A 24 -1.98 16.48 29.34
N GLU A 25 -1.45 15.28 29.52
CA GLU A 25 -1.20 14.34 28.44
C GLU A 25 -2.56 14.02 27.80
N MET A 26 -2.88 14.74 26.71
CA MET A 26 -4.00 14.44 25.86
C MET A 26 -3.68 13.13 25.16
N THR A 27 -3.96 12.02 25.83
CA THR A 27 -4.03 10.67 25.28
C THR A 27 -5.24 10.61 24.33
N GLY A 28 -5.16 11.38 23.25
CA GLY A 28 -6.03 11.24 22.10
C GLY A 28 -5.79 9.84 21.53
N ASN A 29 -6.81 8.99 21.66
CA ASN A 29 -6.85 7.64 21.12
C ASN A 29 -6.19 7.60 19.73
N ARG A 30 -5.00 7.00 19.66
CA ARG A 30 -4.31 6.79 18.39
C ARG A 30 -5.18 5.86 17.55
N SER A 31 -5.79 6.48 16.56
CA SER A 31 -6.45 5.91 15.39
C SER A 31 -5.99 4.50 15.06
N ARG A 32 -6.95 3.58 14.88
CA ARG A 32 -6.75 2.17 14.44
C ARG A 32 -6.27 2.05 12.98
N TYR A 33 -5.87 3.15 12.36
CA TYR A 33 -5.38 3.21 10.99
C TYR A 33 -3.98 3.83 11.00
N SER A 34 -3.00 3.04 11.42
CA SER A 34 -1.59 3.33 11.17
C SER A 34 -1.31 3.06 9.69
N THR A 35 -1.08 4.12 8.91
CA THR A 35 -0.54 4.03 7.54
C THR A 35 0.97 3.79 7.53
N THR A 36 1.60 3.76 8.70
CA THR A 36 3.01 3.40 8.86
C THR A 36 3.16 1.89 8.67
N PRO A 37 3.90 1.43 7.66
CA PRO A 37 4.25 0.02 7.55
C PRO A 37 5.00 -0.41 8.82
N PRO A 38 4.87 -1.68 9.25
CA PRO A 38 5.59 -2.16 10.42
C PRO A 38 7.10 -1.92 10.22
N HIS A 39 7.67 -1.11 11.12
CA HIS A 39 9.10 -0.84 11.13
C HIS A 39 9.78 -2.05 11.75
N VAL A 40 10.15 -3.01 10.91
CA VAL A 40 11.02 -4.12 11.29
C VAL A 40 12.45 -3.57 11.30
N SER A 41 13.18 -3.79 12.39
CA SER A 41 14.58 -3.37 12.48
C SER A 41 15.46 -4.19 11.52
N ASP A 42 16.54 -3.60 11.00
CA ASP A 42 17.46 -4.31 10.09
C ASP A 42 18.02 -5.60 10.72
N ASP A 43 18.15 -5.66 12.06
CA ASP A 43 18.57 -6.86 12.81
C ASP A 43 17.50 -7.97 12.88
N GLU A 44 16.20 -7.65 12.77
CA GLU A 44 15.11 -8.63 12.71
C GLU A 44 14.95 -9.21 11.29
N LEU A 45 15.24 -8.41 10.26
CA LEU A 45 15.30 -8.84 8.86
C LEU A 45 16.37 -9.92 8.62
N VAL A 46 17.51 -9.84 9.34
CA VAL A 46 18.61 -10.81 9.25
C VAL A 46 18.24 -12.20 9.82
N LYS A 47 17.17 -12.31 10.63
CA LYS A 47 16.71 -13.58 11.22
C LYS A 47 15.56 -14.26 10.49
N LEU A 48 14.83 -13.57 9.62
CA LEU A 48 13.76 -14.19 8.84
C LEU A 48 14.38 -15.03 7.71
N ARG A 49 14.14 -16.36 7.74
CA ARG A 49 14.50 -17.20 6.59
C ARG A 49 13.75 -16.65 5.37
N ILE A 50 14.39 -16.65 4.20
CA ILE A 50 13.79 -16.16 2.94
C ILE A 50 12.40 -16.80 2.70
N GLY A 51 12.22 -18.07 3.08
CA GLY A 51 10.93 -18.75 3.01
C GLY A 51 9.83 -18.10 3.87
N ASP A 52 10.13 -17.73 5.12
CA ASP A 52 9.18 -17.09 6.03
C ASP A 52 8.80 -15.70 5.53
N LEU A 53 9.79 -14.98 4.99
CA LEU A 53 9.58 -13.66 4.39
C LEU A 53 8.72 -13.73 3.13
N LEU A 54 8.95 -14.69 2.24
CA LEU A 54 8.11 -14.91 1.05
C LEU A 54 6.70 -15.39 1.43
N HIS A 55 6.57 -16.20 2.48
CA HIS A 55 5.27 -16.61 2.99
C HIS A 55 4.47 -15.43 3.56
N ALA A 56 5.11 -14.57 4.35
CA ALA A 56 4.51 -13.34 4.87
C ALA A 56 4.10 -12.39 3.73
N PHE A 57 4.99 -12.20 2.75
CA PHE A 57 4.70 -11.43 1.55
C PHE A 57 3.46 -11.96 0.81
N LYS A 58 3.41 -13.26 0.48
CA LYS A 58 2.25 -13.89 -0.18
C LYS A 58 0.95 -13.72 0.61
N SER A 59 1.03 -13.81 1.93
CA SER A 59 -0.14 -13.64 2.80
C SER A 59 -0.61 -12.18 2.90
N SER A 60 0.29 -11.23 2.62
CA SER A 60 0.00 -9.79 2.70
C SER A 60 -0.57 -9.20 1.42
N ILE A 61 -0.31 -9.85 0.28
CA ILE A 61 -0.88 -9.47 -1.01
C ILE A 61 -2.16 -10.26 -1.23
N ASP A 62 -3.29 -9.56 -1.40
CA ASP A 62 -4.54 -10.23 -1.78
C ASP A 62 -4.36 -10.93 -3.16
N GLU A 63 -5.21 -11.92 -3.45
CA GLU A 63 -5.28 -12.48 -4.80
C GLU A 63 -5.80 -11.43 -5.80
N PHE A 64 -5.24 -11.41 -7.01
CA PHE A 64 -5.68 -10.51 -8.08
C PHE A 64 -6.25 -11.30 -9.25
N HIS A 65 -7.50 -11.02 -9.60
CA HIS A 65 -8.28 -11.77 -10.59
C HIS A 65 -8.30 -11.11 -11.97
N GLY A 66 -8.13 -9.78 -12.03
CA GLY A 66 -8.39 -9.00 -13.23
C GLY A 66 -9.88 -8.73 -13.46
N ASP A 67 -10.73 -8.88 -12.45
CA ASP A 67 -12.17 -8.62 -12.54
C ASP A 67 -12.59 -7.60 -11.47
N VAL A 68 -13.10 -6.46 -11.92
CA VAL A 68 -13.59 -5.35 -11.09
C VAL A 68 -14.67 -5.75 -10.09
N ARG A 69 -15.40 -6.83 -10.37
CA ARG A 69 -16.46 -7.35 -9.49
C ARG A 69 -15.91 -8.17 -8.32
N VAL A 70 -14.71 -8.69 -8.46
CA VAL A 70 -14.07 -9.59 -7.50
C VAL A 70 -12.95 -8.87 -6.76
N ASP A 71 -12.14 -8.11 -7.50
CA ASP A 71 -10.97 -7.42 -6.96
C ASP A 71 -11.38 -6.22 -6.12
N LYS A 72 -10.82 -6.14 -4.91
CA LYS A 72 -11.08 -5.05 -3.95
C LYS A 72 -10.37 -3.75 -4.33
N GLU A 73 -9.40 -3.83 -5.22
CA GLU A 73 -8.58 -2.70 -5.64
C GLU A 73 -8.15 -2.84 -7.10
N SER A 74 -7.73 -1.72 -7.69
CA SER A 74 -7.21 -1.71 -9.05
C SER A 74 -5.85 -2.42 -9.16
N CYS A 75 -5.52 -2.86 -10.38
CA CYS A 75 -4.20 -3.44 -10.69
C CYS A 75 -3.04 -2.53 -10.24
N ALA A 76 -3.16 -1.20 -10.44
CA ALA A 76 -2.14 -0.25 -10.04
C ALA A 76 -1.93 -0.20 -8.52
N CYS A 77 -3.01 -0.22 -7.72
CA CYS A 77 -2.92 -0.25 -6.26
C CYS A 77 -2.28 -1.56 -5.77
N TRP A 78 -2.68 -2.67 -6.38
CA TRP A 78 -2.14 -3.99 -6.05
C TRP A 78 -0.63 -4.09 -6.35
N ILE A 79 -0.20 -3.60 -7.52
CA ILE A 79 1.21 -3.51 -7.91
C ILE A 79 1.99 -2.63 -6.92
N GLU A 80 1.44 -1.49 -6.50
CA GLU A 80 2.12 -0.58 -5.57
C GLU A 80 2.34 -1.21 -4.18
N LYS A 81 1.39 -2.04 -3.70
CA LYS A 81 1.60 -2.85 -2.49
C LYS A 81 2.80 -3.78 -2.65
N ILE A 82 2.89 -4.51 -3.76
CA ILE A 82 4.03 -5.39 -4.03
C ILE A 82 5.34 -4.61 -4.10
N MET A 83 5.34 -3.47 -4.79
CA MET A 83 6.53 -2.63 -4.90
C MET A 83 6.98 -2.04 -3.55
N THR A 84 6.05 -1.80 -2.64
CA THR A 84 6.36 -1.40 -1.26
C THR A 84 7.13 -2.49 -0.52
N TRP A 85 6.70 -3.75 -0.64
CA TRP A 85 7.46 -4.90 -0.12
C TRP A 85 8.82 -5.04 -0.79
N ARG A 86 8.88 -4.87 -2.13
CA ARG A 86 10.13 -4.92 -2.90
C ARG A 86 11.16 -3.89 -2.42
N ARG A 87 10.73 -2.66 -2.17
CA ARG A 87 11.59 -1.56 -1.70
C ARG A 87 12.00 -1.70 -0.23
N GLY A 88 11.19 -2.37 0.57
CA GLY A 88 11.44 -2.63 2.00
C GLY A 88 11.95 -4.04 2.26
N LEU A 89 11.08 -4.86 2.85
CA LEU A 89 11.45 -6.16 3.43
C LEU A 89 12.04 -7.15 2.41
N LEU A 90 11.69 -7.05 1.12
CA LEU A 90 12.19 -7.93 0.06
C LEU A 90 13.42 -7.37 -0.69
N LYS A 91 14.06 -6.31 -0.22
CA LYS A 91 15.21 -5.67 -0.91
C LYS A 91 16.35 -6.65 -1.21
N GLY A 92 16.63 -7.59 -0.30
CA GLY A 92 17.68 -8.60 -0.44
C GLY A 92 17.25 -9.90 -1.14
N VAL A 93 15.97 -10.07 -1.46
CA VAL A 93 15.46 -11.30 -2.11
C VAL A 93 15.66 -11.20 -3.62
N ILE A 94 16.11 -12.30 -4.23
CA ILE A 94 16.27 -12.37 -5.69
C ILE A 94 14.91 -12.23 -6.38
N GLU A 95 14.88 -11.41 -7.42
CA GLU A 95 13.63 -11.01 -8.07
C GLU A 95 12.82 -12.18 -8.66
N PRO A 96 13.44 -13.21 -9.27
CA PRO A 96 12.70 -14.36 -9.78
C PRO A 96 11.84 -15.08 -8.74
N LEU A 97 12.29 -15.15 -7.47
CA LEU A 97 11.49 -15.75 -6.40
C LEU A 97 10.26 -14.91 -6.06
N ILE A 98 10.41 -13.59 -6.09
CA ILE A 98 9.31 -12.65 -5.85
C ILE A 98 8.31 -12.75 -7.01
N VAL A 99 8.79 -12.83 -8.25
CA VAL A 99 7.95 -13.03 -9.44
C VAL A 99 7.11 -14.29 -9.30
N VAL A 100 7.70 -15.43 -8.93
CA VAL A 100 6.96 -16.68 -8.71
C VAL A 100 5.88 -16.49 -7.65
N ALA A 101 6.21 -15.87 -6.51
CA ALA A 101 5.25 -15.60 -5.45
C ALA A 101 4.07 -14.70 -5.90
N VAL A 102 4.33 -13.71 -6.74
CA VAL A 102 3.30 -12.84 -7.32
C VAL A 102 2.44 -13.61 -8.33
N ILE A 103 3.04 -14.43 -9.19
CA ILE A 103 2.33 -15.29 -10.15
C ILE A 103 1.40 -16.27 -9.41
N GLU A 104 1.79 -16.76 -8.25
CA GLU A 104 0.96 -17.61 -7.39
C GLU A 104 -0.23 -16.87 -6.74
N ALA A 105 -0.19 -15.54 -6.66
CA ALA A 105 -1.30 -14.71 -6.20
C ALA A 105 -2.28 -14.32 -7.32
N LEU A 106 -1.93 -14.58 -8.59
CA LEU A 106 -2.81 -14.31 -9.73
C LEU A 106 -3.89 -15.38 -9.91
N ARG A 107 -5.10 -14.96 -10.23
CA ARG A 107 -6.28 -15.78 -10.52
C ARG A 107 -6.98 -15.26 -11.78
N GLY A 108 -8.01 -15.97 -12.23
CA GLY A 108 -8.92 -15.49 -13.28
C GLY A 108 -8.21 -15.03 -14.56
N GLU A 109 -8.69 -13.93 -15.12
CA GLU A 109 -8.13 -13.32 -16.34
C GLU A 109 -6.68 -12.87 -16.13
N ALA A 110 -6.34 -12.35 -14.95
CA ALA A 110 -4.98 -11.92 -14.65
C ALA A 110 -3.97 -13.07 -14.72
N LYS A 111 -4.38 -14.29 -14.35
CA LYS A 111 -3.54 -15.49 -14.48
C LYS A 111 -3.35 -15.90 -15.94
N GLU A 112 -4.36 -15.72 -16.78
CA GLU A 112 -4.27 -16.05 -18.21
C GLU A 112 -3.36 -15.08 -18.96
N VAL A 113 -3.32 -13.79 -18.59
CA VAL A 113 -2.41 -12.79 -19.18
C VAL A 113 -0.94 -13.20 -19.08
N VAL A 114 -0.55 -13.77 -17.93
CA VAL A 114 0.85 -14.16 -17.65
C VAL A 114 1.17 -15.59 -18.04
N LYS A 115 0.20 -16.35 -18.54
CA LYS A 115 0.33 -17.79 -18.78
C LYS A 115 1.28 -18.07 -19.93
N GLY A 116 2.22 -18.98 -19.72
CA GLY A 116 3.23 -19.33 -20.72
C GLY A 116 4.32 -18.29 -20.92
N GLN A 117 4.30 -17.19 -20.16
CA GLN A 117 5.37 -16.20 -20.15
C GLN A 117 6.40 -16.51 -19.05
N ALA A 118 7.67 -16.29 -19.37
CA ALA A 118 8.77 -16.36 -18.42
C ALA A 118 9.21 -14.94 -18.05
N TYR A 119 8.90 -14.52 -16.83
CA TYR A 119 9.29 -13.21 -16.33
C TYR A 119 10.53 -13.31 -15.45
N GLU A 120 11.58 -12.59 -15.83
CA GLU A 120 12.81 -12.46 -15.02
C GLU A 120 12.74 -11.28 -14.03
N THR A 121 11.86 -10.32 -14.29
CA THR A 121 11.69 -9.11 -13.47
C THR A 121 10.23 -8.84 -13.17
N LEU A 122 9.96 -8.25 -12.00
CA LEU A 122 8.63 -7.76 -11.63
C LEU A 122 8.17 -6.68 -12.60
N ARG A 123 9.11 -5.84 -13.07
CA ARG A 123 8.82 -4.75 -14.01
C ARG A 123 8.20 -5.27 -15.31
N ALA A 124 8.77 -6.31 -15.91
CA ALA A 124 8.25 -6.88 -17.15
C ALA A 124 6.81 -7.41 -16.97
N MET A 125 6.58 -8.18 -15.91
CA MET A 125 5.25 -8.71 -15.59
C MET A 125 4.23 -7.60 -15.30
N PHE A 126 4.64 -6.55 -14.57
CA PHE A 126 3.75 -5.44 -14.25
C PHE A 126 3.39 -4.59 -15.46
N ILE A 127 4.27 -4.48 -16.46
CA ILE A 127 3.93 -3.81 -17.72
C ILE A 127 2.77 -4.56 -18.41
N ASP A 128 2.86 -5.88 -18.52
CA ASP A 128 1.83 -6.68 -19.18
C ASP A 128 0.50 -6.63 -18.43
N LEU A 129 0.53 -6.77 -17.10
CA LEU A 129 -0.65 -6.65 -16.27
C LEU A 129 -1.27 -5.25 -16.36
N HIS A 130 -0.47 -4.18 -16.35
CA HIS A 130 -0.98 -2.82 -16.45
C HIS A 130 -1.60 -2.53 -17.82
N ASN A 131 -1.02 -3.08 -18.89
CA ASN A 131 -1.55 -2.97 -20.24
C ASN A 131 -2.88 -3.73 -20.39
N ALA A 132 -3.00 -4.90 -19.76
CA ALA A 132 -4.21 -5.70 -19.78
C ALA A 132 -5.33 -5.11 -18.89
N PHE A 133 -4.97 -4.52 -17.74
CA PHE A 133 -5.92 -4.01 -16.74
C PHE A 133 -5.68 -2.52 -16.43
N PRO A 134 -5.91 -1.62 -17.41
CA PRO A 134 -5.68 -0.20 -17.23
C PRO A 134 -6.66 0.40 -16.23
N LEU A 135 -6.15 1.28 -15.35
CA LEU A 135 -6.92 1.92 -14.28
C LEU A 135 -8.17 2.67 -14.81
N VAL A 136 -8.04 3.31 -15.98
CA VAL A 136 -9.14 4.10 -16.57
C VAL A 136 -10.33 3.20 -16.89
N MET A 137 -10.10 2.01 -17.44
CA MET A 137 -11.17 1.04 -17.72
C MET A 137 -11.78 0.53 -16.42
N TYR A 138 -10.95 0.21 -15.43
CA TYR A 138 -11.40 -0.22 -14.10
C TYR A 138 -12.34 0.82 -13.45
N GLN A 139 -11.97 2.10 -13.48
CA GLN A 139 -12.80 3.19 -12.94
C GLN A 139 -14.11 3.38 -13.71
N GLN A 140 -14.09 3.27 -15.03
CA GLN A 140 -15.29 3.36 -15.87
C GLN A 140 -16.26 2.21 -15.59
N GLU A 141 -15.75 1.00 -15.45
CA GLU A 141 -16.56 -0.18 -15.10
C GLU A 141 -17.18 -0.05 -13.71
N LEU A 142 -16.39 0.37 -12.70
CA LEU A 142 -16.92 0.67 -11.37
C LEU A 142 -18.04 1.71 -11.44
N LEU A 143 -17.82 2.82 -12.15
CA LEU A 143 -18.83 3.87 -12.30
C LEU A 143 -20.09 3.35 -12.99
N GLY A 144 -19.94 2.52 -14.03
CA GLY A 144 -21.05 1.85 -14.70
C GLY A 144 -21.83 0.91 -13.76
N MET A 145 -21.12 0.18 -12.90
CA MET A 145 -21.72 -0.69 -11.88
C MET A 145 -22.49 0.10 -10.82
N PHE A 146 -21.95 1.24 -10.38
CA PHE A 146 -22.64 2.15 -9.45
C PHE A 146 -23.92 2.73 -10.09
N LYS A 147 -23.81 3.25 -11.32
CA LYS A 147 -24.96 3.84 -12.03
C LYS A 147 -26.07 2.83 -12.33
N SER A 148 -25.71 1.58 -12.64
CA SER A 148 -26.67 0.52 -12.95
C SER A 148 -27.28 -0.15 -11.72
N GLY A 149 -26.83 0.20 -10.51
CA GLY A 149 -27.22 -0.47 -9.28
C GLY A 149 -26.71 -1.91 -9.16
N LYS A 150 -25.95 -2.41 -10.14
CA LYS A 150 -25.37 -3.77 -10.13
C LYS A 150 -24.39 -3.96 -8.98
N ALA A 151 -23.66 -2.91 -8.61
CA ALA A 151 -22.80 -2.91 -7.41
C ALA A 151 -23.57 -3.23 -6.12
N PHE A 152 -24.89 -2.98 -6.10
CA PHE A 152 -25.74 -3.13 -4.92
C PHE A 152 -26.74 -4.29 -5.03
N LYS A 153 -26.70 -5.07 -6.12
CA LYS A 153 -27.71 -6.10 -6.45
C LYS A 153 -27.86 -7.17 -5.36
N ASN A 154 -26.81 -7.42 -4.58
CA ASN A 154 -26.79 -8.39 -3.47
C ASN A 154 -26.71 -7.72 -2.08
N VAL A 155 -26.77 -6.39 -2.01
CA VAL A 155 -26.69 -5.68 -0.73
C VAL A 155 -28.10 -5.52 -0.17
N THR A 156 -28.42 -6.31 0.85
CA THR A 156 -29.71 -6.18 1.54
C THR A 156 -29.75 -4.92 2.40
N ARG A 157 -30.96 -4.41 2.67
CA ARG A 157 -31.18 -3.22 3.53
C ARG A 157 -30.54 -3.37 4.92
N GLY A 158 -30.44 -4.60 5.44
CA GLY A 158 -29.78 -4.91 6.71
C GLY A 158 -28.25 -4.80 6.65
N SER A 159 -27.63 -5.07 5.50
CA SER A 159 -26.19 -4.87 5.28
C SER A 159 -25.83 -3.39 5.22
N PHE A 160 -26.65 -2.56 4.56
CA PHE A 160 -26.46 -1.10 4.52
C PHE A 160 -26.55 -0.45 5.89
N ALA A 161 -27.54 -0.83 6.70
CA ALA A 161 -27.71 -0.29 8.06
C ALA A 161 -26.54 -0.60 9.01
N ARG A 162 -25.75 -1.65 8.71
CA ARG A 162 -24.56 -2.02 9.48
C ARG A 162 -23.32 -1.23 9.08
N ILE A 163 -23.26 -0.73 7.84
CA ILE A 163 -22.17 0.10 7.31
C ILE A 163 -22.30 1.56 7.77
N LEU A 164 -23.54 2.02 8.02
CA LEU A 164 -23.86 3.39 8.47
C LEU A 164 -23.80 3.59 9.99
N LYS A 165 -23.37 2.60 10.76
CA LYS A 165 -23.12 2.70 12.22
C LYS A 165 -21.63 2.79 12.51
#